data_AF-A0A2V9GD46-F1
#
_entry.id   AF-A0A2V9GD46-F1
#
_cell.length_a   1.000
_cell.length_b   1.000
_cell.length_c   1.000
_cell.angle_alpha   90.00
_cell.angle_beta   90.00
_cell.angle_gamma   90.00
#
_symmetry.space_group_name_H-M   'P 1'
#
loop_
_entity.id
_entity.type
_entity.pdbx_description
1 polymer ?
#
loop_
_entity_poly.entity_id
_entity_poly.type
_entity_poly.pdbx_seq_one_letter_code
_entity_poly.pdbx_strand_id
1 'polypeptide(L)'
;ADQVGSPTSTRDLARMIRNLVRMDARGTLNVTNEGSCSWFEFAQETLRQAGRGSVFVSPITTAEARRAAGRPSYSVLSPASLNALGLRMRPWREALSAYLKELREMGNLV
;
A
#
# COMPACT_ATOMS: atom_id res chain seq x y z
N ALA A 1 -2.73 -14.67 3.47
CA ALA A 1 -1.41 -14.85 2.81
C ALA A 1 -1.56 -14.89 1.29
N ASP A 2 -2.65 -15.45 0.79
CA ASP A 2 -3.02 -15.68 -0.61
C ASP A 2 -3.73 -14.51 -1.32
N GLN A 3 -3.86 -13.35 -0.67
CA GLN A 3 -4.37 -12.11 -1.27
C GLN A 3 -3.24 -11.09 -1.39
N VAL A 4 -2.91 -10.71 -2.62
CA VAL A 4 -1.80 -9.81 -2.98
C VAL A 4 -2.35 -8.50 -3.55
N GLY A 5 -1.77 -7.39 -3.11
CA GLY A 5 -2.09 -6.04 -3.59
C GLY A 5 -0.91 -5.08 -3.40
N SER A 6 -1.17 -3.78 -3.55
CA SER A 6 -0.16 -2.73 -3.42
C SER A 6 -0.56 -1.72 -2.33
N PRO A 7 -0.01 -1.83 -1.10
CA PRO A 7 -0.30 -0.87 -0.04
C PRO A 7 -0.01 0.56 -0.50
N THR A 8 -0.98 1.47 -0.36
CA THR A 8 -0.88 2.83 -0.91
C THR A 8 -1.13 3.87 0.17
N SER A 9 -0.21 4.81 0.32
CA SER A 9 -0.33 5.95 1.23
C SER A 9 -1.29 6.98 0.66
N THR A 10 -2.25 7.41 1.49
CA THR A 10 -3.17 8.50 1.16
C THR A 10 -2.43 9.81 0.90
N ARG A 11 -1.33 10.07 1.62
CA ARG A 11 -0.49 11.26 1.41
C ARG A 11 0.17 11.25 0.03
N ASP A 12 0.63 10.10 -0.43
CA ASP A 12 1.25 9.99 -1.76
C ASP A 12 0.19 10.07 -2.86
N LEU A 13 -0.93 9.36 -2.68
CA LEU A 13 -2.05 9.40 -3.62
C LEU A 13 -2.58 10.83 -3.78
N ALA A 14 -2.80 11.57 -2.69
CA ALA A 14 -3.27 12.96 -2.75
C ALA A 14 -2.28 13.88 -3.49
N ARG A 15 -0.97 13.72 -3.27
CA ARG A 15 0.05 14.46 -4.03
C ARG A 15 0.00 14.13 -5.52
N MET A 16 -0.15 12.84 -5.86
CA MET A 16 -0.23 12.41 -7.25
C MET A 16 -1.48 12.93 -7.93
N ILE A 17 -2.66 12.86 -7.28
CA ILE A 17 -3.91 13.44 -7.78
C ILE A 17 -3.73 14.93 -8.09
N ARG A 18 -3.12 15.69 -7.17
CA ARG A 18 -2.84 17.12 -7.40
C ARG A 18 -1.94 17.34 -8.63
N ASN A 19 -0.92 16.51 -8.83
CA ASN A 19 -0.04 16.61 -9.99
C ASN A 19 -0.80 16.29 -11.29
N LEU A 20 -1.60 15.23 -11.29
CA LEU A 20 -2.42 14.82 -12.44
C LEU A 20 -3.43 15.92 -12.84
N VAL A 21 -4.08 16.56 -11.86
CA VAL A 21 -4.97 17.70 -12.11
C VAL A 21 -4.22 18.87 -12.74
N ARG A 22 -3.03 19.21 -12.25
CA ARG A 22 -2.22 20.30 -12.81
C ARG A 22 -1.70 20.03 -14.22
N MET A 23 -1.53 18.76 -14.57
CA MET A 23 -1.14 18.32 -15.90
C MET A 23 -2.33 18.19 -16.87
N ASP A 24 -3.56 18.45 -16.40
CA ASP A 24 -4.80 18.16 -17.11
C ASP A 24 -4.87 16.70 -17.63
N ALA A 25 -4.35 15.75 -16.85
CA ALA A 25 -4.32 14.35 -17.23
C ALA A 25 -5.76 13.80 -17.37
N ARG A 26 -6.02 13.05 -18.44
CA ARG A 26 -7.34 12.52 -18.79
C ARG A 26 -7.35 11.00 -18.80
N GLY A 27 -8.55 10.43 -18.68
CA GLY A 27 -8.79 8.99 -18.74
C GLY A 27 -8.73 8.30 -17.37
N THR A 28 -8.71 6.97 -17.40
CA THR A 28 -8.64 6.13 -16.20
C THR A 28 -7.18 5.83 -15.86
N LEU A 29 -6.75 6.22 -14.66
CA LEU A 29 -5.37 6.07 -14.20
C LEU A 29 -5.32 5.21 -12.93
N ASN A 30 -4.44 4.22 -12.93
CA ASN A 30 -4.14 3.41 -11.75
C ASN A 30 -3.02 4.09 -10.95
N VAL A 31 -3.28 4.37 -9.68
CA VAL A 31 -2.33 5.04 -8.79
C VAL A 31 -2.17 4.26 -7.49
N THR A 32 -1.09 3.51 -7.38
CA THR A 32 -0.68 2.78 -6.17
C THR A 32 0.81 2.98 -5.91
N ASN A 33 1.26 2.88 -4.66
CA ASN A 33 2.72 2.83 -4.41
C ASN A 33 3.35 1.61 -5.11
N GLU A 34 4.64 1.73 -5.46
CA GLU A 34 5.35 0.68 -6.20
C GLU A 34 5.58 -0.57 -5.36
N GLY A 35 5.61 -1.72 -6.05
CA GLY A 35 5.71 -3.04 -5.45
C GLY A 35 4.36 -3.61 -5.05
N SER A 36 4.40 -4.85 -4.58
CA SER A 36 3.23 -5.57 -4.09
C SER A 36 3.62 -6.44 -2.89
N CYS A 37 2.61 -6.85 -2.14
CA CYS A 37 2.75 -7.84 -1.08
C CYS A 37 1.38 -8.42 -0.74
N SER A 38 1.40 -9.54 -0.04
CA SER A 38 0.23 -10.06 0.64
C SER A 38 -0.11 -9.22 1.89
N TRP A 39 -1.35 -9.36 2.38
CA TRP A 39 -1.73 -8.79 3.69
C TRP A 39 -0.85 -9.31 4.84
N PHE A 40 -0.36 -10.54 4.72
CA PHE A 40 0.52 -11.17 5.69
C PHE A 40 1.87 -10.46 5.75
N GLU A 41 2.52 -10.30 4.59
CA GLU A 41 3.80 -9.60 4.47
C GLU A 41 3.67 -8.12 4.87
N PHE A 42 2.55 -7.47 4.53
CA PHE A 42 2.28 -6.09 4.94
C PHE A 42 2.21 -5.95 6.47
N ALA A 43 1.53 -6.88 7.14
CA ALA A 43 1.44 -6.89 8.61
C ALA A 43 2.80 -7.12 9.27
N GLN A 44 3.58 -8.10 8.79
CA GLN A 44 4.93 -8.36 9.28
C GLN A 44 5.84 -7.13 9.11
N GLU A 45 5.82 -6.50 7.94
CA GLU A 45 6.65 -5.33 7.69
C GLU A 45 6.24 -4.13 8.55
N THR A 46 4.93 -3.93 8.75
CA THR A 46 4.41 -2.89 9.63
C THR A 46 4.92 -3.07 11.06
N LEU A 47 4.81 -4.28 11.60
CA LEU A 47 5.31 -4.59 12.95
C LEU A 47 6.83 -4.44 13.04
N ARG A 48 7.57 -4.90 12.02
CA ARG A 48 9.03 -4.75 11.95
C ARG A 48 9.44 -3.27 12.00
N GLN A 49 8.86 -2.43 11.14
CA GLN A 49 9.18 -0.99 11.10
C GLN A 49 8.70 -0.23 12.35
N ALA A 50 7.63 -0.71 12.99
CA ALA A 50 7.14 -0.16 14.26
C ALA A 50 8.00 -0.56 15.49
N GLY A 51 9.04 -1.38 15.33
CA GLY A 51 9.86 -1.87 16.45
C GLY A 51 9.23 -3.04 17.21
N ARG A 52 8.19 -3.68 16.64
CA ARG A 52 7.40 -4.77 17.22
C ARG A 52 7.59 -6.08 16.47
N GLY A 53 8.76 -6.27 15.84
CA GLY A 53 9.05 -7.42 14.98
C GLY A 53 9.07 -8.79 15.69
N SER A 54 9.06 -8.83 17.02
CA SER A 54 8.94 -10.06 17.81
C SER A 54 7.51 -10.61 17.85
N VAL A 55 6.50 -9.83 17.47
CA VAL A 55 5.11 -10.29 17.39
C VAL A 55 4.97 -11.27 16.23
N PHE A 56 4.64 -12.52 16.56
CA PHE A 56 4.40 -13.54 15.56
C PHE A 56 3.09 -13.28 14.81
N VAL A 57 3.18 -13.17 13.48
CA VAL A 57 2.03 -13.11 12.59
C VAL A 57 1.80 -14.51 12.03
N SER A 58 0.62 -15.08 12.24
CA SER A 58 0.25 -16.37 11.64
C SER A 58 -0.41 -16.15 10.27
N PRO A 59 0.07 -16.79 9.20
CA PRO A 59 -0.58 -16.69 7.90
C PRO A 59 -1.91 -17.46 7.91
N ILE A 60 -2.95 -16.85 7.32
CA ILE A 60 -4.21 -17.52 7.02
C ILE A 60 -4.54 -17.40 5.53
N THR A 61 -5.34 -18.32 5.02
CA THR A 61 -5.93 -18.32 3.68
C THR A 61 -7.22 -17.50 3.63
N THR A 62 -7.65 -17.14 2.42
CA THR A 62 -8.94 -16.49 2.19
C THR A 62 -10.11 -17.35 2.69
N ALA A 63 -10.02 -18.67 2.53
CA ALA A 63 -11.05 -19.61 2.97
C ALA A 63 -11.19 -19.63 4.50
N GLU A 64 -10.08 -19.61 5.23
CA GLU A 64 -10.06 -19.55 6.69
C GLU A 64 -10.61 -18.22 7.24
N ALA A 65 -10.45 -17.13 6.49
CA ALA A 65 -10.97 -15.82 6.89
C ALA A 65 -12.51 -15.73 6.90
N ARG A 66 -13.22 -16.68 6.25
CA ARG A 66 -14.70 -16.82 6.24
C ARG A 66 -15.47 -15.51 6.02
N ARG A 67 -14.95 -14.63 5.16
CA ARG A 67 -15.60 -13.34 4.86
C ARG A 67 -16.77 -13.53 3.91
N ALA A 68 -17.87 -12.83 4.16
CA ALA A 68 -19.08 -12.90 3.33
C ALA A 68 -18.84 -12.42 1.88
N ALA A 69 -18.00 -11.40 1.70
CA ALA A 69 -17.69 -10.86 0.38
C ALA A 69 -16.43 -11.52 -0.20
N GLY A 70 -16.54 -11.98 -1.44
CA GLY A 70 -15.39 -12.44 -2.24
C GLY A 70 -14.34 -11.34 -2.35
N ARG A 71 -13.07 -11.75 -2.28
CA ARG A 71 -11.92 -10.86 -2.44
C ARG A 71 -11.01 -11.44 -3.51
N PRO A 72 -10.54 -10.64 -4.47
CA PRO A 72 -9.57 -11.12 -5.45
C PRO A 72 -8.31 -11.63 -4.75
N SER A 73 -7.77 -12.76 -5.21
CA SER A 73 -6.45 -13.24 -4.79
C SER A 73 -5.33 -12.31 -5.29
N TYR A 74 -5.57 -11.59 -6.40
CA TYR A 74 -4.62 -10.66 -6.98
C TYR A 74 -5.30 -9.33 -7.33
N SER A 75 -4.85 -8.25 -6.70
CA SER A 75 -5.40 -6.89 -6.82
C SER A 75 -4.33 -5.83 -7.11
N VAL A 76 -3.16 -6.26 -7.59
CA VAL A 76 -2.08 -5.36 -8.00
C VAL A 76 -2.51 -4.63 -9.27
N LEU A 77 -2.48 -3.30 -9.23
CA LEU A 77 -2.83 -2.46 -10.37
C LEU A 77 -1.58 -2.16 -11.21
N SER A 78 -1.70 -2.26 -12.53
CA SER A 78 -0.58 -1.96 -13.43
C SER A 78 -0.21 -0.46 -13.38
N PRO A 79 1.08 -0.11 -13.21
CA PRO A 79 1.53 1.28 -13.20
C PRO A 79 1.64 1.89 -14.61
N ALA A 80 1.33 1.12 -15.66
CA ALA A 80 1.53 1.54 -17.06
C ALA A 80 0.89 2.92 -17.38
N SER A 81 -0.30 3.19 -16.85
CA SER A 81 -0.99 4.47 -17.07
C SER A 81 -0.25 5.69 -16.48
N LEU A 82 0.41 5.53 -15.33
CA LEU A 82 1.26 6.58 -14.75
C LEU A 82 2.60 6.68 -15.48
N ASN A 83 3.20 5.53 -15.80
CA ASN A 83 4.49 5.47 -16.50
C ASN A 83 4.40 6.14 -17.88
N ALA A 84 3.27 6.00 -18.58
CA ALA A 84 3.02 6.68 -19.85
C ALA A 84 3.02 8.22 -19.74
N LEU A 85 2.77 8.76 -18.54
CA LEU A 85 2.85 10.19 -18.22
C LEU A 85 4.23 10.59 -17.65
N GLY A 86 5.20 9.68 -17.62
CA GLY A 86 6.51 9.90 -17.00
C GLY A 86 6.47 10.00 -15.47
N LEU A 87 5.38 9.55 -14.84
CA LEU A 87 5.16 9.62 -13.39
C LEU A 87 5.38 8.26 -12.74
N ARG A 88 5.92 8.27 -11.52
CA ARG A 88 6.12 7.07 -10.70
C ARG A 88 5.77 7.34 -9.24
N MET A 89 5.29 6.32 -8.55
CA MET A 89 5.04 6.34 -7.12
C MET A 89 6.25 5.73 -6.39
N ARG A 90 6.56 6.19 -5.17
CA ARG A 90 7.63 5.56 -4.38
C ARG A 90 7.28 4.13 -3.96
N PRO A 91 8.27 3.28 -3.63
CA PRO A 91 8.03 1.95 -3.07
C PRO A 91 7.14 1.97 -1.82
N TRP A 92 6.23 0.99 -1.68
CA TRP A 92 5.27 0.96 -0.56
C TRP A 92 5.95 0.89 0.82
N ARG A 93 7.12 0.25 0.93
CA ARG A 93 7.88 0.14 2.19
C ARG A 93 8.38 1.50 2.68
N GLU A 94 8.76 2.38 1.77
CA GLU A 94 9.15 3.76 2.09
C GLU A 94 7.93 4.60 2.47
N ALA A 95 6.79 4.36 1.80
CA ALA A 95 5.54 5.01 2.14
C ALA A 95 5.06 4.65 3.55
N LEU A 96 5.15 3.37 3.91
CA LEU A 96 4.89 2.86 5.25
C LEU A 96 5.83 3.48 6.29
N SER A 97 7.14 3.56 5.98
CA SER A 97 8.13 4.14 6.90
C SER A 97 7.82 5.60 7.22
N ALA A 98 7.46 6.39 6.19
CA ALA A 98 7.05 7.78 6.38
C ALA A 98 5.77 7.88 7.22
N TYR A 99 4.78 7.02 6.98
CA TYR A 99 3.54 7.01 7.76
C TYR A 99 3.77 6.67 9.23
N LEU A 100 4.58 5.65 9.53
CA LEU A 100 4.90 5.26 10.91
C LEU A 100 5.72 6.34 11.65
N LYS A 101 6.61 7.04 10.93
CA LYS A 101 7.33 8.18 11.48
C LYS A 101 6.36 9.30 11.88
N GLU A 102 5.43 9.67 11.01
CA GLU A 102 4.40 10.67 11.30
C GLU A 102 3.54 10.27 12.51
N LEU A 103 3.13 9.01 12.61
CA LEU A 103 2.38 8.53 13.79
C LEU A 103 3.18 8.64 15.10
N ARG A 104 4.49 8.36 15.05
CA ARG A 104 5.38 8.46 16.21
C ARG A 104 5.55 9.91 16.67
N GLU A 105 5.69 10.84 15.73
CA GLU A 105 5.76 12.28 15.99
C GLU A 105 4.45 12.83 16.57
N MET A 106 3.30 12.27 16.18
CA MET A 106 1.99 12.62 16.74
C MET A 106 1.69 11.98 18.11
N GLY A 107 2.58 11.15 18.66
CA GLY A 107 2.35 10.43 19.91
C GLY A 107 1.33 9.29 19.80
N ASN A 108 0.91 8.93 18.59
CA ASN A 108 -0.10 7.91 18.31
C ASN A 108 0.51 6.51 18.09
N LEU A 109 1.83 6.41 18.12
CA LEU A 109 2.56 5.15 18.07
C LEU A 109 3.30 4.97 19.40
N VAL A 110 2.70 4.18 20.29
CA VAL A 110 3.29 3.74 21.56
C VAL A 110 4.28 2.61 21.31
#